data_AF-A0A2G9PM25-F1
#
_entry.id   AF-A0A2G9PM25-F1
#
_cell.length_a   1.000
_cell.length_b   1.000
_cell.length_c   1.000
_cell.angle_alpha   90.00
_cell.angle_beta   90.00
_cell.angle_gamma   90.00
#
_symmetry.space_group_name_H-M   'P 1'
#
loop_
_entity.id
_entity.type
_entity.pdbx_description
1 polymer ?
#
loop_
_entity_poly.entity_id
_entity_poly.type
_entity_poly.pdbx_seq_one_letter_code
_entity_poly.pdbx_strand_id
1 'polypeptide(L)' 'MLKIETELLGRRLRLYSGSSVFSKSGIDLGTRTLIENACIKPGWLVLDLGCGYGAVGIAIAKAHPSCRVVMTDINRRAV' A
#
# COMPACT_ATOMS: atom_id res chain seq x y z
N MET A 1 5.28 16.74 -3.74
CA MET A 1 5.08 15.30 -3.47
C MET A 1 6.19 14.85 -2.54
N LEU A 2 5.87 14.18 -1.44
CA LEU A 2 6.85 13.66 -0.48
C LEU A 2 7.24 12.24 -0.90
N LYS A 3 8.55 11.96 -0.91
CA LYS A 3 9.07 10.62 -1.20
C LYS A 3 9.23 9.87 0.12
N ILE A 4 8.69 8.66 0.18
CA ILE A 4 8.78 7.75 1.32
C ILE A 4 9.58 6.53 0.85
N GLU A 5 10.67 6.23 1.53
CA GLU A 5 11.44 4.99 1.34
C GLU A 5 11.18 4.07 2.54
N THR A 6 10.83 2.82 2.26
CA THR A 6 10.47 1.87 3.32
C THR A 6 10.75 0.43 2.89
N GLU A 7 10.74 -0.48 3.85
CA GLU A 7 10.76 -1.91 3.62
C GLU A 7 9.48 -2.54 4.16
N LEU A 8 8.75 -3.25 3.30
CA LEU A 8 7.49 -3.92 3.60
C LEU A 8 7.54 -5.32 2.98
N LEU A 9 7.20 -6.36 3.75
CA LEU A 9 7.24 -7.76 3.32
C LEU A 9 8.60 -8.16 2.67
N GLY A 10 9.70 -7.68 3.25
CA GLY A 10 11.07 -7.93 2.76
C GLY A 10 11.40 -7.26 1.42
N ARG A 11 10.61 -6.27 0.99
CA ARG A 11 10.83 -5.54 -0.27
C ARG A 11 11.00 -4.05 -0.01
N ARG A 12 12.05 -3.46 -0.58
CA ARG A 12 12.25 -2.01 -0.59
C ARG A 12 11.28 -1.35 -1.55
N LEU A 13 10.50 -0.41 -1.04
CA LEU A 13 9.52 0.35 -1.79
C LEU A 13 9.86 1.83 -1.74
N ARG A 14 9.62 2.51 -2.87
CA ARG A 14 9.64 3.96 -2.99
C ARG A 14 8.23 4.40 -3.33
N LEU A 15 7.60 5.11 -2.40
CA LEU A 15 6.22 5.58 -2.51
C LEU A 15 6.23 7.11 -2.59
N TYR A 16 5.28 7.67 -3.32
CA TYR A 16 5.12 9.11 -3.45
C TYR A 16 3.78 9.50 -2.83
N SER A 17 3.83 10.36 -1.81
CA SER A 17 2.66 10.86 -1.09
C SER A 17 2.41 12.34 -1.38
N GLY A 18 1.16 12.77 -1.24
CA GLY A 18 0.69 14.10 -1.62
C GLY A 18 0.08 14.90 -0.47
N SER A 19 -0.23 16.17 -0.73
CA SER A 19 -1.07 16.95 0.19
C SER A 19 -2.51 16.41 0.19
N SER A 20 -3.03 16.16 1.40
CA SER A 20 -4.38 15.67 1.73
C SER A 20 -4.64 14.17 1.62
N VAL A 21 -3.61 13.33 1.54
CA VAL A 21 -3.72 11.86 1.79
C VAL A 21 -3.31 11.51 3.23
N PHE A 22 -3.71 10.35 3.74
CA PHE A 22 -3.35 9.87 5.09
C PHE A 22 -1.84 9.59 5.21
N SER A 23 -1.28 9.72 6.42
CA SER A 23 0.14 9.48 6.78
C SER A 23 1.17 9.93 5.71
N LYS A 24 1.25 11.25 5.46
CA LYS A 24 1.99 11.82 4.32
C LYS A 24 3.51 11.71 4.41
N SER A 25 4.05 11.55 5.62
CA SER A 25 5.49 11.56 5.89
C SER A 25 6.10 10.16 6.05
N GLY A 26 5.28 9.10 6.03
CA GLY A 26 5.76 7.74 6.25
C GLY A 26 4.66 6.69 6.30
N ILE A 27 5.04 5.45 6.55
CA ILE A 27 4.10 4.36 6.82
C ILE A 27 3.65 4.49 8.28
N ASP A 28 2.35 4.64 8.54
CA ASP A 28 1.85 4.60 9.90
C ASP A 28 1.94 3.18 10.48
N LEU A 29 1.97 3.10 11.81
CA LEU A 29 2.12 1.82 12.50
C LEU A 29 1.00 0.83 12.17
N GLY A 30 -0.25 1.31 12.07
CA GLY A 30 -1.41 0.46 11.76
C GLY A 30 -1.32 -0.15 10.36
N THR A 31 -0.96 0.64 9.35
CA THR A 31 -0.71 0.15 7.99
C THR A 31 0.42 -0.88 7.97
N ARG A 32 1.52 -0.63 8.68
CA ARG A 32 2.63 -1.60 8.77
C ARG A 32 2.17 -2.91 9.40
N THR A 33 1.50 -2.84 10.55
CA THR A 33 0.97 -4.02 11.24
C THR A 33 -0.02 -4.79 10.37
N LEU A 34 -0.93 -4.11 9.66
CA LEU A 34 -1.84 -4.74 8.71
C LEU A 34 -1.10 -5.51 7.62
N ILE A 35 -0.13 -4.87 6.97
CA ILE A 35 0.64 -5.48 5.87
C ILE A 35 1.42 -6.70 6.36
N GLU A 36 2.12 -6.58 7.49
CA GLU A 36 2.99 -7.65 8.02
C GLU A 36 2.22 -8.88 8.50
N ASN A 37 0.94 -8.73 8.84
CA ASN A 37 0.07 -9.82 9.31
C ASN A 37 -0.95 -10.30 8.26
N ALA A 38 -0.95 -9.72 7.05
CA ALA A 38 -1.91 -10.09 6.01
C ALA A 38 -1.67 -11.52 5.49
N CYS A 39 -2.67 -12.39 5.63
CA CYS A 39 -2.63 -13.75 5.08
C CYS A 39 -3.03 -13.76 3.60
N ILE A 40 -2.05 -13.56 2.71
CA ILE A 40 -2.28 -13.55 1.25
C ILE A 40 -1.80 -14.87 0.64
N LYS A 41 -2.66 -15.54 -0.13
CA LYS A 41 -2.30 -16.74 -0.89
C LYS A 41 -2.08 -16.42 -2.38
N PRO A 42 -1.22 -17.17 -3.08
CA PRO A 42 -1.02 -17.00 -4.52
C PRO A 42 -2.33 -17.04 -5.31
N GLY A 43 -2.46 -16.16 -6.32
CA GLY A 43 -3.61 -16.14 -7.22
C GLY A 43 -4.87 -15.44 -6.69
N TRP A 44 -4.84 -14.88 -5.48
CA TRP A 44 -6.00 -14.19 -4.91
C TRP A 44 -6.30 -12.86 -5.61
N LEU A 45 -7.58 -12.49 -5.61
CA LEU A 45 -8.05 -11.14 -5.92
C LEU A 45 -8.16 -10.36 -4.61
N VAL A 46 -7.38 -9.28 -4.49
CA VAL A 46 -7.29 -8.45 -3.28
C VAL A 46 -7.87 -7.07 -3.57
N LEU A 47 -8.67 -6.55 -2.65
CA LEU A 47 -9.19 -5.17 -2.67
C LEU A 47 -8.55 -4.36 -1.54
N ASP A 48 -7.87 -3.27 -1.90
CA ASP A 48 -7.40 -2.23 -0.98
C ASP A 48 -8.40 -1.06 -1.02
N LEU A 49 -9.21 -0.94 0.04
CA LEU A 49 -10.30 0.02 0.16
C LEU A 49 -9.86 1.22 1.00
N GLY A 50 -9.89 2.42 0.43
CA GLY A 50 -9.29 3.60 1.05
C GLY A 50 -7.76 3.57 0.93
N CYS A 51 -7.26 3.27 -0.28
CA CYS A 51 -5.86 2.93 -0.50
C CYS A 51 -4.88 4.08 -0.23
N GLY A 52 -5.36 5.34 -0.18
CA GLY A 52 -4.51 6.52 -0.07
C GLY A 52 -3.44 6.52 -1.15
N TYR A 53 -2.18 6.76 -0.77
CA TYR A 53 -1.06 6.68 -1.73
C TYR A 53 -0.65 5.25 -2.12
N GLY A 54 -1.44 4.23 -1.74
CA GLY A 54 -1.32 2.84 -2.20
C GLY A 54 -0.39 1.96 -1.37
N ALA A 55 -0.06 2.32 -0.13
CA ALA A 55 0.95 1.62 0.66
C ALA A 55 0.65 0.11 0.81
N VAL A 56 -0.59 -0.24 1.14
CA VAL A 56 -1.03 -1.62 1.36
C VAL A 56 -1.07 -2.38 0.03
N GLY A 57 -1.84 -1.89 -0.94
CA GLY A 57 -2.01 -2.55 -2.22
C GLY A 57 -0.71 -2.73 -2.99
N ILE A 58 0.18 -1.73 -3.01
CA ILE A 58 1.49 -1.83 -3.66
C ILE A 58 2.39 -2.84 -2.95
N ALA A 59 2.40 -2.86 -1.61
CA ALA A 59 3.19 -3.83 -0.86
C ALA A 59 2.73 -5.26 -1.15
N ILE A 60 1.41 -5.52 -1.12
CA ILE A 60 0.83 -6.83 -1.42
C ILE A 60 1.12 -7.24 -2.87
N ALA A 61 0.88 -6.36 -3.84
CA ALA A 61 1.10 -6.65 -5.26
C ALA A 61 2.58 -6.97 -5.56
N LYS A 62 3.51 -6.27 -4.90
CA LYS A 62 4.94 -6.55 -5.05
C LYS A 62 5.32 -7.85 -4.37
N ALA A 63 4.87 -8.11 -3.14
CA ALA A 63 5.19 -9.32 -2.40
C ALA A 63 4.61 -10.59 -3.04
N HIS A 64 3.40 -10.49 -3.63
CA HIS A 64 2.67 -11.61 -4.23
C HIS A 64 2.31 -11.33 -5.71
N PRO A 65 3.25 -11.46 -6.66
CA PRO A 65 3.05 -11.09 -8.06
C PRO A 65 1.94 -11.87 -8.80
N SER A 66 1.51 -13.02 -8.28
CA SER A 66 0.40 -13.81 -8.83
C SER A 66 -0.97 -13.30 -8.40
N CYS A 67 -1.04 -12.41 -7.41
CA CYS A 67 -2.30 -11.80 -6.98
C CYS A 67 -2.68 -10.66 -7.91
N ARG A 68 -3.98 -10.48 -8.11
CA ARG A 68 -4.54 -9.26 -8.72
C ARG A 68 -4.97 -8.34 -7.60
N VAL A 69 -4.42 -7.13 -7.57
CA VAL A 69 -4.76 -6.12 -6.56
C VAL A 69 -5.56 -4.99 -7.20
N VAL A 70 -6.72 -4.69 -6.63
CA VAL A 70 -7.55 -3.52 -6.97
C VAL A 70 -7.42 -2.54 -5.83
N MET A 71 -7.13 -1.28 -6.15
CA MET A 71 -7.00 -0.20 -5.18
C MET A 71 -8.09 0.83 -5.45
N THR A 72 -8.76 1.30 -4.40
CA THR A 72 -9.85 2.28 -4.51
C THR A 72 -9.74 3.33 -3.43
N ASP A 73 -10.01 4.59 -3.77
CA ASP A 73 -10.10 5.69 -2.83
C ASP A 73 -11.13 6.71 -3.32
N ILE A 74 -11.79 7.40 -2.39
CA ILE A 74 -12.72 8.49 -2.71
C ILE A 74 -11.96 9.77 -3.09
N ASN A 75 -10.72 9.91 -2.63
CA ASN A 75 -9.88 11.06 -2.89
C ASN A 75 -9.24 10.95 -4.28
N ARG A 76 -9.65 11.81 -5.20
CA ARG A 76 -9.09 11.89 -6.57
C ARG A 76 -7.59 12.19 -6.63
N ARG A 77 -6.93 12.56 -5.53
CA ARG A 77 -5.47 12.73 -5.47
C ARG A 77 -4.73 11.43 -5.12
N ALA A 78 -5.45 10.41 -4.67
CA ALA A 78 -4.92 9.09 -4.32
C ALA A 78 -4.92 8.12 -5.52
N VAL A 79 -5.81 8.35 -6.50
CA VAL A 79 -6.02 7.50 -7.70
C VAL A 79 -5.62 8.19 -8.99
#